data_AF-A0AAV6CBA2-F1
#
_entry.id   AF-A0AAV6CBA2-F1
#
_cell.length_a   1.000
_cell.length_b   1.000
_cell.length_c   1.000
_cell.angle_alpha   90.00
_cell.angle_beta   90.00
_cell.angle_gamma   90.00
#
_symmetry.space_group_name_H-M   'P 1'
#
loop_
_entity.id
_entity.type
_entity.pdbx_description
1 polymer ?
#
loop_
_entity_poly.entity_id
_entity_poly.type
_entity_poly.pdbx_seq_one_letter_code
_entity_poly.pdbx_strand_id
1 'polypeptide(L)'
;MAELDPRHIHRLERFIRAGFAIVAFPMYASAVGVRKGNCAALLDPLPDGTLGLLGSPCYLVEGNLSVRIRDAQGEWFVWKSRRVHATEDRLAELAGLTEEILILLGPA
;
A
#
# COMPACT_ATOMS: atom_id res chain seq x y z
N MET A 1 8.77 -13.46 13.74
CA MET A 1 8.54 -13.38 12.28
C MET A 1 7.14 -13.90 12.06
N ALA A 2 6.22 -13.12 11.50
CA ALA A 2 4.91 -13.67 11.14
C ALA A 2 5.14 -14.73 10.06
N GLU A 3 4.94 -16.00 10.39
CA GLU A 3 5.06 -17.10 9.42
C GLU A 3 3.92 -16.95 8.41
N LEU A 4 4.26 -16.53 7.19
CA LEU A 4 3.31 -16.41 6.11
C LEU A 4 2.88 -17.82 5.68
N ASP A 5 1.66 -18.21 6.05
CA ASP A 5 1.01 -19.43 5.55
C ASP A 5 1.01 -19.47 4.00
N PRO A 6 1.08 -20.65 3.35
CA PRO A 6 1.03 -20.80 1.90
C PRO A 6 -0.14 -20.07 1.22
N ARG A 7 -1.28 -19.92 1.89
CA ARG A 7 -2.44 -19.16 1.40
C ARG A 7 -2.14 -17.67 1.26
N HIS A 8 -1.37 -17.10 2.20
CA HIS A 8 -0.90 -15.71 2.09
C HIS A 8 0.04 -15.56 0.91
N ILE A 9 0.98 -16.51 0.74
CA ILE A 9 1.94 -16.50 -0.38
C ILE A 9 1.19 -16.53 -1.71
N HIS A 10 0.21 -17.42 -1.87
CA HIS A 10 -0.58 -17.50 -3.10
C HIS A 10 -1.30 -16.18 -3.42
N ARG A 11 -1.85 -15.50 -2.41
CA ARG A 11 -2.44 -14.16 -2.61
C ARG A 11 -1.37 -13.14 -3.01
N LEU A 12 -0.21 -13.12 -2.35
CA LEU A 12 0.91 -12.23 -2.70
C LEU A 12 1.43 -12.47 -4.12
N GLU A 13 1.43 -13.71 -4.62
CA GLU A 13 1.78 -14.00 -6.00
C GLU A 13 0.82 -13.32 -6.99
N ARG A 14 -0.47 -13.17 -6.65
CA ARG A 14 -1.43 -12.41 -7.48
C ARG A 14 -1.04 -10.93 -7.56
N PHE A 15 -0.59 -10.35 -6.44
CA PHE A 15 -0.05 -8.98 -6.43
C PHE A 15 1.18 -8.86 -7.33
N ILE A 16 2.13 -9.79 -7.23
CA ILE A 16 3.32 -9.79 -8.09
C ILE A 16 2.95 -9.87 -9.57
N ARG A 17 2.02 -10.76 -9.94
CA ARG A 17 1.52 -10.89 -11.32
C ARG A 17 0.79 -9.64 -11.81
N ALA A 18 0.15 -8.89 -10.91
CA ALA A 18 -0.49 -7.60 -11.21
C ALA A 18 0.50 -6.41 -11.26
N GLY A 19 1.81 -6.67 -11.12
CA GLY A 19 2.88 -5.68 -11.22
C GLY A 19 3.22 -4.98 -9.90
N PHE A 20 2.77 -5.51 -8.75
CA PHE A 20 3.15 -5.00 -7.44
C PHE A 20 4.49 -5.61 -6.99
N ALA A 21 5.36 -4.77 -6.43
CA ALA A 21 6.55 -5.17 -5.71
C ALA A 21 6.22 -5.40 -4.24
N ILE A 22 6.61 -6.56 -3.70
CA ILE A 22 6.48 -6.85 -2.28
C ILE A 22 7.67 -6.24 -1.54
N VAL A 23 7.41 -5.41 -0.53
CA VAL A 23 8.41 -4.71 0.28
C VAL A 23 8.13 -4.96 1.75
N ALA A 24 9.16 -5.22 2.54
CA ALA A 24 9.03 -5.32 3.99
C ALA A 24 9.33 -3.95 4.62
N PHE A 25 8.45 -3.47 5.48
CA PHE A 25 8.70 -2.27 6.28
C PHE A 25 9.16 -2.71 7.67
N PRO A 26 10.41 -2.45 8.09
CA PRO A 26 10.94 -2.93 9.38
C PRO A 26 10.13 -2.47 10.59
N MET A 27 9.47 -1.31 10.48
CA MET A 27 8.58 -0.75 11.51
C MET A 27 7.25 -1.52 11.66
N TYR A 28 6.87 -2.34 10.68
CA TYR A 28 5.69 -3.18 10.68
C TYR A 28 6.08 -4.64 10.41
N ALA A 29 6.81 -5.25 11.34
CA ALA A 29 7.38 -6.59 11.18
C ALA A 29 6.36 -7.72 10.95
N SER A 30 5.08 -7.48 11.25
CA SER A 30 3.98 -8.41 10.98
C SER A 30 3.26 -8.14 9.65
N ALA A 31 3.47 -6.98 9.02
CA ALA A 31 2.75 -6.57 7.83
C ALA A 31 3.59 -6.74 6.55
N VAL A 32 2.91 -7.01 5.45
CA VAL A 32 3.50 -7.11 4.11
C VAL A 32 3.22 -5.83 3.34
N GLY A 33 4.26 -5.07 3.00
CA GLY A 33 4.10 -3.92 2.12
C GLY A 33 3.97 -4.33 0.66
N VAL A 34 3.05 -3.70 -0.05
CA VAL A 34 2.93 -3.81 -1.51
C VAL A 34 3.12 -2.43 -2.12
N ARG A 35 3.94 -2.35 -3.18
CA ARG A 35 4.27 -1.11 -3.87
C ARG A 35 4.03 -1.25 -5.37
N LYS A 36 3.43 -0.24 -5.99
CA LYS A 36 3.34 -0.14 -7.46
C LYS A 36 3.60 1.31 -7.87
N GLY A 37 4.64 1.52 -8.67
CA GLY A 37 5.10 2.87 -9.02
C GLY A 37 5.45 3.71 -7.79
N ASN A 38 4.73 4.82 -7.63
CA ASN A 38 4.88 5.77 -6.54
C ASN A 38 3.85 5.59 -5.42
N CYS A 39 3.12 4.48 -5.38
CA CYS A 39 2.11 4.20 -4.37
C CYS A 39 2.46 2.92 -3.60
N ALA A 40 2.08 2.88 -2.34
CA ALA A 40 2.24 1.69 -1.50
C ALA A 40 1.08 1.50 -0.54
N ALA A 41 0.85 0.25 -0.15
CA ALA A 41 -0.08 -0.12 0.90
C ALA A 41 0.58 -1.17 1.80
N LEU A 42 0.05 -1.31 3.00
CA LEU A 42 0.41 -2.37 3.92
C LEU A 42 -0.73 -3.40 3.94
N LEU A 43 -0.37 -4.67 3.91
CA LEU A 43 -1.28 -5.79 4.03
C LEU A 43 -1.00 -6.51 5.33
N ASP A 44 -2.05 -6.81 6.09
CA ASP A 44 -1.97 -7.62 7.30
C ASP A 44 -2.28 -9.08 6.96
N PRO A 45 -1.35 -10.02 7.16
CA PRO A 45 -1.66 -11.44 7.06
C PRO A 45 -2.52 -11.87 8.23
N LEU A 46 -3.80 -12.14 7.97
CA LEU A 46 -4.78 -12.51 8.98
C LEU A 46 -4.72 -14.01 9.27
N PRO A 47 -5.01 -14.46 10.51
CA PRO A 47 -4.89 -15.86 10.90
C PRO A 47 -5.81 -16.82 10.11
N ASP A 48 -6.85 -16.31 9.44
CA ASP A 48 -7.72 -17.11 8.57
C ASP A 48 -7.12 -17.44 7.19
N GLY A 49 -5.92 -16.91 6.88
CA GLY A 49 -5.25 -17.13 5.58
C GLY A 49 -5.59 -16.07 4.52
N THR A 50 -6.28 -15.00 4.91
CA THR A 50 -6.55 -13.83 4.07
C THR A 50 -5.53 -12.71 4.30
N LEU A 51 -5.48 -11.78 3.35
CA LEU A 51 -4.74 -10.54 3.50
C LEU A 51 -5.77 -9.44 3.78
N GLY A 52 -5.62 -8.74 4.89
CA GLY A 52 -6.36 -7.52 5.19
C GLY A 52 -5.56 -6.31 4.73
N LEU A 53 -6.23 -5.18 4.50
CA LEU A 53 -5.54 -3.91 4.28
C LEU A 53 -5.19 -3.29 5.64
N LEU A 54 -3.90 -3.10 5.91
CA LEU A 54 -3.43 -2.47 7.15
C LEU A 54 -3.29 -0.96 6.93
N GLY A 55 -4.31 -0.21 7.33
CA GLY A 55 -4.35 1.24 7.14
C GLY A 55 -4.69 1.64 5.69
N SER A 56 -4.54 2.92 5.38
CA SER A 56 -4.86 3.45 4.06
C SER A 56 -3.64 3.37 3.12
N PRO A 57 -3.84 3.07 1.83
CA PRO A 57 -2.79 3.21 0.83
C PRO A 57 -2.29 4.65 0.77
N CYS A 58 -1.00 4.81 0.56
CA CYS A 58 -0.34 6.10 0.56
C CYS A 58 0.56 6.26 -0.67
N TYR A 59 0.74 7.52 -1.07
CA TYR A 59 1.78 7.87 -2.02
C TYR A 59 3.15 7.81 -1.34
N LEU A 60 4.16 7.37 -2.06
CA LEU A 60 5.54 7.34 -1.61
C LEU A 60 6.21 8.65 -1.94
N VAL A 61 6.65 9.36 -0.90
CA VAL A 61 7.47 10.56 -1.05
C VAL A 61 8.92 10.16 -0.83
N GLU A 62 9.74 10.26 -1.87
CA GLU A 62 11.13 9.78 -1.88
C GLU A 62 11.26 8.31 -1.42
N GLY A 63 10.31 7.46 -1.82
CA GLY A 63 10.29 6.04 -1.47
C GLY A 63 9.78 5.72 -0.05
N ASN A 64 9.27 6.71 0.69
CA ASN A 64 8.77 6.52 2.05
C ASN A 64 7.26 6.74 2.15
N LEU A 65 6.61 6.03 3.09
CA LEU A 65 5.17 6.15 3.37
C LEU A 65 4.83 7.56 3.83
N SER A 66 4.13 8.32 2.99
CA SER A 66 3.68 9.66 3.32
C SER A 66 2.27 9.68 3.91
N VAL A 67 1.91 10.79 4.54
CA VAL A 67 0.55 11.06 5.01
C VAL A 67 -0.07 12.10 4.09
N ARG A 68 -1.31 11.84 3.66
CA ARG A 68 -2.09 12.83 2.91
C ARG A 68 -2.70 13.84 3.89
N ILE A 69 -2.38 15.11 3.73
CA ILE A 69 -2.98 16.22 4.45
C ILE A 69 -3.75 17.10 3.47
N ARG A 70 -4.86 17.69 3.92
CA ARG A 70 -5.59 18.72 3.18
C ARG A 70 -5.46 20.03 3.95
N ASP A 71 -5.03 21.07 3.25
CA ASP A 71 -4.89 22.43 3.78
C ASP A 71 -5.64 23.43 2.87
N ALA A 72 -5.71 24.70 3.24
CA ALA A 72 -6.35 25.76 2.46
C ALA A 72 -5.78 25.89 1.03
N GLN A 73 -4.54 25.46 0.79
CA GLN A 73 -3.89 25.49 -0.52
C GLN A 73 -4.11 24.23 -1.37
N GLY A 74 -4.69 23.16 -0.84
CA GLY A 74 -4.92 21.89 -1.55
C GLY A 74 -4.51 20.65 -0.75
N GLU A 75 -4.40 19.52 -1.44
CA GLU A 75 -3.96 18.25 -0.85
C GLU A 75 -2.45 18.04 -1.03
N TRP A 76 -1.80 17.52 0.00
CA TRP A 76 -0.34 17.33 0.04
C TRP A 76 0.00 15.97 0.64
N PHE A 77 0.95 15.28 0.01
CA PHE A 77 1.61 14.11 0.56
C PHE A 77 2.82 14.57 1.35
N VAL A 78 2.79 14.39 2.66
CA VAL A 78 3.84 14.85 3.58
C VAL A 78 4.55 13.66 4.19
N TRP A 79 5.86 13.64 4.06
CA TRP A 79 6.74 12.73 4.77
C TRP A 79 7.87 13.52 5.42
N LYS A 80 7.91 13.52 6.77
CA LYS A 80 8.85 14.32 7.56
C LYS A 80 8.88 15.79 7.09
N SER A 81 10.03 16.29 6.61
CA SER A 81 10.21 17.66 6.10
C SER A 81 9.89 17.81 4.61
N ARG A 82 9.52 16.71 3.93
CA ARG A 82 9.20 16.72 2.50
C ARG A 82 7.69 16.74 2.32
N ARG A 83 7.23 17.63 1.44
CA ARG A 83 5.84 17.68 1.00
C ARG A 83 5.78 17.70 -0.51
N VAL A 84 4.88 16.91 -1.07
CA VAL A 84 4.64 16.76 -2.49
C VAL A 84 3.18 17.06 -2.74
N HIS A 85 2.87 17.89 -3.73
CA HIS A 85 1.49 18.23 -4.03
C HIS A 85 0.71 16.98 -4.46
N ALA A 86 -0.43 16.71 -3.84
CA ALA A 86 -1.32 15.64 -4.24
C ALA A 86 -2.17 16.12 -5.42
N THR A 87 -1.54 16.25 -6.57
CA THR A 87 -2.22 16.57 -7.83
C THR A 87 -3.29 15.53 -8.15
N GLU A 88 -4.29 15.92 -8.92
CA GLU A 88 -5.39 15.02 -9.34
C GLU A 88 -4.86 13.73 -9.98
N ASP A 89 -3.79 13.83 -10.78
CA ASP A 89 -3.10 12.68 -11.38
C ASP A 89 -2.59 11.68 -10.32
N ARG A 90 -1.90 12.16 -9.26
CA ARG A 90 -1.39 11.30 -8.18
C ARG A 90 -2.50 10.72 -7.32
N LEU A 91 -3.57 11.49 -7.12
CA LEU A 91 -4.76 11.02 -6.41
C LEU A 91 -5.48 9.94 -7.22
N ALA A 92 -5.55 10.08 -8.54
CA ALA A 92 -6.10 9.08 -9.45
C ALA A 92 -5.21 7.82 -9.48
N GLU A 93 -3.87 7.95 -9.51
CA GLU A 93 -2.95 6.82 -9.37
C GLU A 93 -3.17 6.06 -8.04
N LEU A 94 -3.32 6.79 -6.93
CA LEU A 94 -3.56 6.21 -5.61
C LEU A 94 -4.93 5.54 -5.51
N ALA A 95 -5.97 6.16 -6.08
CA ALA A 95 -7.31 5.60 -6.13
C ALA A 95 -7.33 4.31 -6.95
N GLY A 96 -6.78 4.31 -8.16
CA GLY A 96 -6.70 3.14 -9.02
C GLY A 96 -5.91 2.00 -8.38
N LEU A 97 -4.80 2.30 -7.71
CA LEU A 97 -4.08 1.31 -6.91
C LEU A 97 -4.94 0.75 -5.77
N THR A 98 -5.65 1.60 -5.05
CA THR A 98 -6.52 1.18 -3.94
C THR A 98 -7.59 0.22 -4.45
N GLU A 99 -8.24 0.55 -5.57
CA GLU A 99 -9.24 -0.30 -6.22
C GLU A 99 -8.64 -1.63 -6.68
N GLU A 100 -7.48 -1.63 -7.35
CA GLU A 100 -6.78 -2.86 -7.73
C GLU A 100 -6.46 -3.74 -6.53
N ILE A 101 -5.98 -3.15 -5.43
CA ILE A 101 -5.70 -3.89 -4.19
C ILE A 101 -6.98 -4.49 -3.65
N LEU A 102 -8.07 -3.72 -3.54
CA LEU A 102 -9.34 -4.23 -3.04
C LEU A 102 -9.89 -5.37 -3.91
N ILE A 103 -9.71 -5.30 -5.23
CA ILE A 103 -10.08 -6.39 -6.16
C ILE A 103 -9.22 -7.64 -5.91
N LEU A 104 -7.91 -7.48 -5.71
CA LEU A 104 -6.99 -8.59 -5.42
C LEU A 104 -7.20 -9.19 -4.02
N LEU A 105 -7.63 -8.37 -3.06
CA LEU A 105 -7.99 -8.78 -1.70
C LEU A 105 -9.39 -9.40 -1.62
N GLY A 106 -10.26 -9.09 -2.57
CA GLY A 106 -11.63 -9.61 -2.66
C GLY A 106 -11.69 -11.15 -2.55
N PRO A 107 -12.86 -11.69 -2.19
CA PRO A 107 -13.02 -13.13 -2.00
C PRO A 107 -12.64 -13.86 -3.30
N ALA A 108 -11.80 -14.89 -3.15
CA ALA A 108 -11.43 -15.79 -4.22
C ALA A 108 -12.64 -16.61 -4.68
#